data_AF-A0A5U6FMU1-F1
#
_entry.id   AF-A0A5U6FMU1-F1
#
_cell.length_a   1.000
_cell.length_b   1.000
_cell.length_c   1.000
_cell.angle_alpha   90.00
_cell.angle_beta   90.00
_cell.angle_gamma   90.00
#
_symmetry.space_group_name_H-M   'P 1'
#
loop_
_entity.id
_entity.type
_entity.pdbx_description
1 polymer ?
#
loop_
_entity_poly.entity_id
_entity_poly.type
_entity_poly.pdbx_seq_one_letter_code
_entity_poly.pdbx_strand_id
1 'polypeptide(L)'
;MSDYHHGVQVLEINDGTRVISTVSTAIVGMVCTASDADAETFPVNKPVLITNVQSAIAKAGKKGTLAASLQAIADQSKPVTVVVRVEDGTGDDEETKLAQTVSNIIGTTDENGQYTGLKALLAAESVTGVKPRILGVPGLDTKEVAVALAS
;
A
#
# COMPACT_ATOMS: atom_id res chain seq x y z
N MET A 1 -26.52 4.99 41.29
CA MET A 1 -26.98 6.40 41.39
C MET A 1 -26.20 7.01 42.53
N SER A 2 -25.34 8.00 42.40
CA SER A 2 -25.06 8.93 41.31
C SER A 2 -23.91 9.80 41.82
N ASP A 3 -22.66 9.35 41.69
CA ASP A 3 -21.51 10.26 41.82
C ASP A 3 -21.32 11.00 40.49
N TYR A 4 -22.33 11.78 40.13
CA TYR A 4 -22.20 12.78 39.09
C TYR A 4 -21.44 13.96 39.71
N HIS A 5 -20.17 14.08 39.36
CA HIS A 5 -19.43 15.30 39.64
C HIS A 5 -19.99 16.43 38.76
N HIS A 6 -20.73 17.35 39.38
CA HIS A 6 -21.14 18.59 38.73
C HIS A 6 -20.15 19.70 39.14
N GLY A 7 -19.26 20.06 38.22
CA GLY A 7 -18.22 21.05 38.45
C GLY A 7 -17.05 20.87 37.49
N VAL A 8 -16.11 21.80 37.51
CA VAL A 8 -14.86 21.71 36.73
C VAL A 8 -13.86 20.86 37.52
N GLN A 9 -13.47 19.71 36.97
CA GLN A 9 -12.37 18.91 37.50
C GLN A 9 -11.08 19.30 36.78
N VAL A 10 -10.04 19.62 37.54
CA VAL A 10 -8.68 19.80 37.00
C VAL A 10 -7.94 18.49 37.18
N LEU A 11 -7.62 17.83 36.07
CA LEU A 11 -6.76 16.65 36.04
C LEU A 11 -5.40 17.11 35.49
N GLU A 12 -4.39 17.17 36.34
CA GLU A 12 -3.03 17.51 35.91
C GLU A 12 -2.40 16.25 35.28
N ILE A 13 -2.54 16.16 33.96
CA ILE A 13 -1.93 15.09 33.18
C ILE A 13 -0.47 15.47 32.95
N ASN A 14 0.43 14.82 33.68
CA ASN A 14 1.89 14.95 33.52
C ASN A 14 2.47 13.85 32.60
N ASP A 15 1.63 13.20 31.80
CA ASP A 15 2.10 12.41 30.65
C ASP A 15 2.79 13.39 29.69
N GLY A 16 4.08 13.17 29.50
CA GLY A 16 5.01 14.12 28.88
C GLY A 16 4.61 14.57 27.48
N THR A 17 5.43 15.45 26.92
CA THR A 17 5.31 15.96 25.54
C THR A 17 4.78 14.88 24.60
N ARG A 18 3.56 15.07 24.05
CA ARG A 18 3.09 14.25 22.93
C ARG A 18 4.25 14.11 21.98
N VAL A 19 4.72 12.88 21.74
CA VAL A 19 5.88 12.65 20.89
C VAL A 19 5.62 13.38 19.57
N ILE A 20 6.51 14.30 19.21
CA ILE A 20 6.47 14.91 17.89
C ILE A 20 6.84 13.78 16.93
N SER A 21 5.82 13.13 16.37
CA SER A 21 6.04 12.21 15.27
C SER A 21 6.48 13.07 14.09
N THR A 22 7.76 12.99 13.72
CA THR A 22 8.19 13.50 12.43
C THR A 22 7.40 12.76 11.37
N VAL A 23 6.66 13.52 10.54
CA VAL A 23 5.93 12.93 9.42
C VAL A 23 6.97 12.30 8.51
N SER A 24 7.00 10.96 8.46
CA SER A 24 7.91 10.26 7.58
C SER A 24 7.54 10.62 6.14
N THR A 25 8.41 11.35 5.46
CA THR A 25 8.27 11.64 4.03
C THR A 25 8.77 10.47 3.18
N ALA A 26 9.49 9.52 3.78
CA ALA A 26 10.06 8.34 3.12
C ALA A 26 9.10 7.13 3.21
N ILE A 27 7.84 7.33 2.84
CA ILE A 27 6.84 6.26 2.77
C ILE A 27 6.65 5.88 1.30
N VAL A 28 7.05 4.67 0.97
CA VAL A 28 6.95 4.11 -0.39
C VAL A 28 5.56 3.52 -0.57
N GLY A 29 4.85 3.93 -1.60
CA GLY A 29 3.60 3.35 -2.07
C GLY A 29 3.87 2.65 -3.39
N MET A 30 3.61 1.35 -3.44
CA MET A 30 3.87 0.57 -4.64
C MET A 30 2.69 -0.33 -5.01
N VAL A 31 2.45 -0.44 -6.31
CA VAL A 31 1.52 -1.42 -6.87
C VAL A 31 2.35 -2.52 -7.55
N CYS A 32 2.07 -3.77 -7.22
CA CYS A 32 2.81 -4.91 -7.74
C CYS A 32 1.88 -6.06 -8.10
N THR A 33 2.31 -6.89 -9.04
CA THR A 33 1.70 -8.18 -9.27
C THR A 33 2.43 -9.26 -8.49
N ALA A 34 1.67 -10.20 -7.96
CA ALA A 34 2.20 -11.42 -7.37
C ALA A 34 1.07 -12.44 -7.30
N SER A 35 1.06 -13.43 -8.19
CA SER A 35 0.03 -14.47 -8.20
C SER A 35 0.20 -15.47 -7.05
N ASP A 36 1.42 -15.67 -6.53
CA ASP A 36 1.75 -16.64 -5.48
C ASP A 36 1.99 -16.02 -4.10
N ALA A 37 1.70 -14.73 -3.91
CA ALA A 37 1.76 -14.09 -2.60
C ALA A 37 0.66 -14.61 -1.68
N ASP A 38 0.97 -14.64 -0.38
CA ASP A 38 0.03 -15.01 0.68
C ASP A 38 -1.19 -14.06 0.67
N ALA A 39 -2.38 -14.60 0.45
CA ALA A 39 -3.59 -13.78 0.27
C ALA A 39 -4.07 -13.11 1.57
N GLU A 40 -3.70 -13.64 2.74
CA GLU A 40 -4.02 -13.02 4.03
C GLU A 40 -3.14 -11.80 4.30
N THR A 41 -1.85 -11.92 3.99
CA THR A 41 -0.88 -10.83 4.17
C THR A 41 -0.96 -9.80 3.04
N PHE A 42 -1.22 -10.25 1.82
CA PHE A 42 -1.34 -9.41 0.63
C PHE A 42 -2.67 -9.69 -0.09
N PRO A 43 -3.80 -9.21 0.48
CA PRO A 43 -5.09 -9.20 -0.20
C PRO A 43 -5.02 -8.40 -1.49
N VAL A 44 -5.76 -8.89 -2.50
CA VAL A 44 -5.90 -8.22 -3.80
C VAL A 44 -6.58 -6.86 -3.63
N ASN A 45 -6.07 -5.85 -4.34
CA ASN A 45 -6.56 -4.48 -4.40
C ASN A 45 -6.68 -3.72 -3.07
N LYS A 46 -6.10 -4.25 -2.00
CA LYS A 46 -6.15 -3.61 -0.68
C LYS A 46 -4.76 -3.12 -0.27
N PRO A 47 -4.62 -1.85 0.16
CA PRO A 47 -3.35 -1.34 0.65
C PRO A 47 -3.00 -1.99 1.98
N VAL A 48 -1.79 -2.53 2.07
CA VAL A 48 -1.24 -3.15 3.27
C VAL A 48 -0.01 -2.41 3.73
N LEU A 49 0.06 -2.15 5.03
CA LEU A 49 1.21 -1.53 5.67
C LEU A 49 2.30 -2.57 5.97
N ILE A 50 3.48 -2.34 5.43
CA ILE A 50 4.69 -3.09 5.70
C ILE A 50 5.66 -2.22 6.48
N THR A 51 5.86 -2.57 7.76
CA THR A 51 6.82 -1.90 8.65
C THR A 51 8.19 -2.57 8.65
N ASN A 52 8.26 -3.84 8.21
CA ASN A 52 9.49 -4.59 8.06
C ASN A 52 9.49 -5.33 6.70
N VAL A 53 10.21 -4.72 5.75
CA VAL A 53 10.32 -5.18 4.37
C VAL A 53 10.92 -6.60 4.29
N GLN A 54 11.93 -6.91 5.12
CA GLN A 54 12.60 -8.21 5.11
C GLN A 54 11.67 -9.36 5.49
N SER A 55 10.84 -9.17 6.52
CA SER A 55 9.85 -10.19 6.91
C SER A 55 8.73 -10.36 5.89
N ALA A 56 8.41 -9.29 5.15
CA ALA A 56 7.35 -9.30 4.16
C ALA A 56 7.73 -10.08 2.90
N ILE A 57 9.02 -10.09 2.52
CA ILE A 57 9.53 -10.84 1.36
C ILE A 57 9.21 -12.34 1.46
N ALA A 58 9.29 -12.93 2.67
CA ALA A 58 8.97 -14.35 2.86
C ALA A 58 7.53 -14.72 2.46
N LYS A 59 6.62 -13.74 2.47
CA LYS A 59 5.19 -13.91 2.16
C LYS A 59 4.80 -13.31 0.80
N ALA A 60 5.73 -12.63 0.13
CA ALA A 60 5.52 -11.95 -1.14
C ALA A 60 5.46 -12.91 -2.34
N GLY A 61 5.74 -14.20 -2.14
CA GLY A 61 5.86 -15.17 -3.22
C GLY A 61 7.17 -15.03 -3.98
N LYS A 62 7.26 -15.68 -5.15
CA LYS A 62 8.41 -15.63 -6.06
C LYS A 62 8.01 -15.20 -7.48
N LYS A 63 6.72 -15.13 -7.79
CA LYS A 63 6.20 -14.73 -9.10
C LYS A 63 5.79 -13.25 -9.10
N GLY A 64 5.83 -12.65 -10.29
CA GLY A 64 5.51 -11.24 -10.47
C GLY A 64 6.63 -10.31 -10.00
N THR A 65 6.28 -9.07 -9.67
CA THR A 65 7.24 -8.00 -9.37
C THR A 65 7.38 -7.72 -7.88
N LEU A 66 6.48 -8.23 -7.02
CA LEU A 66 6.44 -7.88 -5.60
C LEU A 66 7.70 -8.27 -4.83
N ALA A 67 8.13 -9.54 -4.91
CA ALA A 67 9.25 -10.05 -4.12
C ALA A 67 10.58 -9.40 -4.50
N ALA A 68 10.84 -9.24 -5.80
CA ALA A 68 12.05 -8.58 -6.30
C ALA A 68 12.10 -7.11 -5.89
N SER A 69 10.96 -6.42 -5.92
CA SER A 69 10.89 -5.00 -5.56
C SER A 69 11.07 -4.79 -4.06
N LEU A 70 10.46 -5.63 -3.22
CA LEU A 70 10.67 -5.59 -1.77
C LEU A 70 12.12 -5.92 -1.41
N GLN A 71 12.76 -6.87 -2.09
CA GLN A 71 14.18 -7.16 -1.89
C GLN A 71 15.07 -5.97 -2.29
N ALA A 72 14.82 -5.35 -3.45
CA ALA A 72 15.57 -4.18 -3.88
C ALA A 72 15.44 -2.99 -2.91
N ILE A 73 14.26 -2.80 -2.32
CA ILE A 73 14.06 -1.81 -1.25
C ILE A 73 14.87 -2.20 -0.02
N ALA A 74 14.77 -3.45 0.43
CA ALA A 74 15.45 -3.95 1.62
C ALA A 74 16.99 -3.88 1.53
N ASP A 75 17.54 -4.05 0.32
CA ASP A 75 18.97 -3.93 0.04
C ASP A 75 19.47 -2.48 0.21
N GLN A 76 18.61 -1.49 0.00
CA GLN A 76 18.96 -0.07 0.14
C GLN A 76 18.61 0.49 1.52
N SER A 77 17.40 0.22 2.01
CA SER A 77 16.90 0.79 3.26
C SER A 77 15.71 0.01 3.83
N LYS A 78 15.25 0.38 5.03
CA LYS A 78 14.09 -0.23 5.70
C LYS A 78 12.97 0.78 5.93
N PRO A 79 12.38 1.36 4.85
CA PRO A 79 11.31 2.33 4.98
C PRO A 79 9.99 1.65 5.32
N VAL A 80 9.04 2.44 5.79
CA VAL A 80 7.63 2.03 5.83
C VAL A 80 7.12 2.00 4.40
N THR A 81 6.52 0.88 4.00
CA THR A 81 6.05 0.67 2.64
C THR A 81 4.58 0.28 2.64
N VAL A 82 3.77 0.91 1.79
CA VAL A 82 2.40 0.51 1.50
C VAL A 82 2.41 -0.24 0.18
N VAL A 83 1.93 -1.48 0.22
CA VAL A 83 1.86 -2.35 -0.96
C VAL A 83 0.41 -2.55 -1.33
N VAL A 84 0.09 -2.41 -2.62
CA VAL A 84 -1.17 -2.86 -3.22
C VAL A 84 -0.84 -3.98 -4.19
N ARG A 85 -1.41 -5.16 -3.94
CA ARG A 85 -1.30 -6.31 -4.85
C ARG A 85 -2.42 -6.24 -5.88
N VAL A 86 -2.09 -6.36 -7.16
CA VAL A 86 -3.06 -6.50 -8.26
C VAL A 86 -2.94 -7.89 -8.90
N GLU A 87 -4.02 -8.34 -9.52
CA GLU A 87 -4.03 -9.59 -10.28
C GLU A 87 -3.29 -9.44 -11.61
N ASP A 88 -2.54 -10.49 -11.97
CA ASP A 88 -1.95 -10.62 -13.31
C ASP A 88 -3.07 -10.75 -14.35
N GLY A 89 -2.88 -10.16 -15.53
CA GLY A 89 -3.81 -10.30 -16.65
C GLY A 89 -3.90 -11.74 -17.17
N THR A 90 -5.11 -12.18 -17.51
CA THR A 90 -5.40 -13.50 -18.06
C THR A 90 -5.76 -13.38 -19.54
N GLY A 91 -4.78 -13.59 -20.41
CA GLY A 91 -4.96 -13.68 -21.87
C GLY A 91 -4.20 -14.86 -22.45
N ASP A 92 -4.48 -15.23 -23.69
CA ASP A 92 -3.72 -16.29 -24.38
C ASP A 92 -2.39 -15.75 -24.94
N ASP A 93 -2.37 -14.47 -25.34
CA ASP A 93 -1.20 -13.77 -25.87
C ASP A 93 -0.54 -12.86 -24.83
N GLU A 94 0.80 -12.72 -24.89
CA GLU A 94 1.55 -11.86 -23.97
C GLU A 94 1.10 -10.39 -24.01
N GLU A 95 0.72 -9.89 -25.18
CA GLU A 95 0.26 -8.51 -25.36
C GLU A 95 -1.08 -8.26 -24.67
N THR A 96 -2.02 -9.20 -24.76
CA THR A 96 -3.33 -9.11 -24.08
C THR A 96 -3.19 -9.25 -22.57
N LYS A 97 -2.29 -10.13 -22.09
CA LYS A 97 -1.95 -10.23 -20.67
C LYS A 97 -1.39 -8.92 -20.14
N LEU A 98 -0.45 -8.30 -20.85
CA LEU A 98 0.15 -7.03 -20.45
C LEU A 98 -0.87 -5.90 -20.44
N ALA A 99 -1.73 -5.81 -21.46
CA ALA A 99 -2.77 -4.78 -21.51
C ALA A 99 -3.77 -4.89 -20.35
N GLN A 100 -4.22 -6.11 -20.03
CA GLN A 100 -5.09 -6.35 -18.87
C GLN A 100 -4.38 -6.06 -17.55
N THR A 101 -3.10 -6.45 -17.43
CA THR A 101 -2.30 -6.15 -16.24
C THR A 101 -2.15 -4.65 -16.04
N VAL A 102 -1.86 -3.90 -17.11
CA VAL A 102 -1.81 -2.42 -17.09
C VAL A 102 -3.15 -1.83 -16.66
N SER A 103 -4.27 -2.35 -17.17
CA SER A 103 -5.61 -1.91 -16.76
C SER A 103 -5.87 -2.16 -15.27
N ASN A 104 -5.52 -3.36 -14.77
CA ASN A 104 -5.64 -3.72 -13.35
C ASN A 104 -4.75 -2.84 -12.46
N ILE A 105 -3.55 -2.48 -12.93
CA ILE A 105 -2.62 -1.58 -12.23
C ILE A 105 -3.18 -0.17 -12.14
N ILE A 106 -3.68 0.40 -13.24
CA ILE A 106 -4.31 1.73 -13.22
C ILE A 106 -5.50 1.71 -12.26
N GLY A 107 -6.29 0.64 -12.35
CA GLY A 107 -7.41 0.39 -11.46
C GLY A 107 -8.60 1.31 -11.71
N THR A 108 -9.75 0.83 -11.24
CA THR A 108 -11.01 1.54 -11.26
C THR A 108 -11.66 1.51 -9.87
N THR A 109 -12.84 2.11 -9.75
CA THR A 109 -13.73 1.88 -8.62
C THR A 109 -14.58 0.65 -8.95
N ASP A 110 -14.53 -0.37 -8.09
CA ASP A 110 -15.34 -1.58 -8.26
C ASP A 110 -16.83 -1.30 -7.96
N GLU A 111 -17.68 -2.29 -8.21
CA GLU A 111 -19.13 -2.20 -7.97
C GLU A 111 -19.47 -2.02 -6.47
N ASN A 112 -18.54 -2.34 -5.56
CA ASN A 112 -18.68 -2.16 -4.13
C ASN A 112 -18.15 -0.80 -3.64
N GLY A 113 -17.73 0.08 -4.56
CA GLY A 113 -17.16 1.39 -4.24
C GLY A 113 -15.71 1.37 -3.73
N GLN A 114 -15.02 0.23 -3.80
CA GLN A 114 -13.62 0.09 -3.44
C GLN A 114 -12.71 0.51 -4.59
N TYR A 115 -11.64 1.21 -4.24
CA TYR A 115 -10.60 1.54 -5.20
C TYR A 115 -9.67 0.36 -5.44
N THR A 116 -9.31 0.13 -6.69
CA THR A 116 -8.39 -0.92 -7.13
C THR A 116 -7.10 -0.32 -7.69
N GLY A 117 -6.04 -1.13 -7.79
CA GLY A 117 -4.76 -0.71 -8.38
C GLY A 117 -4.17 0.57 -7.77
N LEU A 118 -3.79 1.53 -8.63
CA LEU A 118 -3.22 2.82 -8.24
C LEU A 118 -4.20 3.67 -7.42
N LYS A 119 -5.50 3.63 -7.74
CA LYS A 119 -6.51 4.36 -6.97
C LYS A 119 -6.59 3.89 -5.52
N ALA A 120 -6.27 2.63 -5.24
CA ALA A 120 -6.24 2.10 -3.88
C ALA A 120 -5.21 2.83 -2.99
N LEU A 121 -4.15 3.40 -3.57
CA LEU A 121 -3.17 4.20 -2.84
C LEU A 121 -3.75 5.52 -2.32
N LEU A 122 -4.82 6.04 -2.93
CA LEU A 122 -5.53 7.22 -2.42
C LEU A 122 -6.26 6.92 -1.10
N ALA A 123 -6.75 5.70 -0.94
CA ALA A 123 -7.38 5.23 0.29
C ALA A 123 -6.38 4.71 1.34
N ALA A 124 -5.08 4.63 1.00
CA ALA A 124 -4.06 4.08 1.89
C ALA A 124 -4.01 4.80 3.24
N GLU A 125 -4.15 6.12 3.28
CA GLU A 125 -4.14 6.89 4.53
C GLU A 125 -5.28 6.49 5.46
N SER A 126 -6.48 6.25 4.90
CA SER A 126 -7.65 5.85 5.68
C SER A 126 -7.56 4.40 6.19
N VAL A 127 -6.95 3.50 5.41
CA VAL A 127 -6.86 2.07 5.74
C VAL A 127 -5.66 1.76 6.65
N THR A 128 -4.51 2.35 6.35
CA THR A 128 -3.23 2.02 6.99
C THR A 128 -2.75 3.08 7.97
N GLY A 129 -3.40 4.25 8.01
CA GLY A 129 -3.00 5.38 8.85
C GLY A 129 -1.79 6.15 8.34
N VAL A 130 -1.24 5.77 7.18
CA VAL A 130 -0.08 6.43 6.58
C VAL A 130 -0.34 6.82 5.14
N LYS A 131 0.13 8.01 4.75
CA LYS A 131 0.03 8.51 3.39
C LYS A 131 1.34 8.26 2.63
N PRO A 132 1.33 7.43 1.58
CA PRO A 132 2.49 7.25 0.72
C PRO A 132 2.87 8.56 0.03
N ARG A 133 4.17 8.84 -0.07
CA ARG A 133 4.73 10.06 -0.69
C ARG A 133 5.66 9.77 -1.86
N ILE A 134 6.18 8.55 -1.93
CA ILE A 134 7.03 8.05 -3.02
C ILE A 134 6.21 6.96 -3.72
N LEU A 135 5.78 7.20 -4.97
CA LEU A 135 4.91 6.28 -5.69
C LEU A 135 5.68 5.56 -6.79
N GLY A 136 5.40 4.29 -7.00
CA GLY A 136 6.00 3.52 -8.09
C GLY A 136 5.25 2.25 -8.44
N VAL A 137 5.43 1.78 -9.67
CA VAL A 137 4.92 0.49 -10.15
C VAL A 137 6.09 -0.27 -10.77
N PRO A 138 6.90 -0.98 -9.99
CA PRO A 138 8.16 -1.52 -10.46
C PRO A 138 7.99 -2.52 -11.61
N GLY A 139 8.63 -2.24 -12.75
CA GLY A 139 8.72 -3.15 -13.89
C GLY A 139 7.46 -3.19 -14.76
N LEU A 140 6.43 -2.43 -14.41
CA LEU A 140 5.16 -2.33 -15.13
C LEU A 140 4.73 -0.86 -15.35
N ASP A 141 5.70 0.05 -15.27
CA ASP A 141 5.59 1.49 -15.50
C ASP A 141 5.48 1.87 -17.00
N THR A 142 4.49 1.28 -17.69
CA THR A 142 4.16 1.65 -19.08
C THR A 142 3.67 3.09 -19.18
N LYS A 143 3.64 3.66 -20.39
CA LYS A 143 3.20 5.04 -20.62
C LYS A 143 1.84 5.36 -20.00
N GLU A 144 0.90 4.42 -20.08
CA GLU A 144 -0.46 4.60 -19.53
C GLU A 144 -0.45 4.64 -18.00
N VAL A 145 0.33 3.76 -17.36
CA VAL A 145 0.52 3.73 -15.90
C VAL A 145 1.23 5.00 -15.43
N ALA A 146 2.25 5.46 -16.15
CA ALA A 146 2.98 6.68 -15.83
C ALA A 146 2.09 7.93 -15.90
N VAL A 147 1.16 7.99 -16.87
CA VAL A 147 0.17 9.06 -16.96
C VAL A 147 -0.80 8.99 -15.77
N ALA A 148 -1.27 7.79 -15.41
CA ALA A 148 -2.16 7.59 -14.26
C ALA A 148 -1.50 7.91 -12.91
N LEU A 149 -0.17 7.76 -12.79
CA LEU A 149 0.60 8.15 -11.61
C LEU A 149 0.71 9.67 -11.44
N ALA A 150 0.67 10.43 -12.55
CA ALA A 150 0.81 11.87 -12.55
C ALA A 150 -0.51 12.62 -12.37
N SER A 151 -1.65 11.94 -12.57
CA SER A 151 -3.02 12.47 -12.46
C SER A 151 -3.60 12.29 -11.06
#